data_AF-A0A933AEA5-F1
#
_entry.id   AF-A0A933AEA5-F1
#
_cell.length_a   1.000
_cell.length_b   1.000
_cell.length_c   1.000
_cell.angle_alpha   90.00
_cell.angle_beta   90.00
_cell.angle_gamma   90.00
#
_symmetry.space_group_name_H-M   'P 1'
#
loop_
_entity.id
_entity.type
_entity.pdbx_description
1 polymer ?
#
loop_
_entity_poly.entity_id
_entity_poly.type
_entity_poly.pdbx_seq_one_letter_code
_entity_poly.pdbx_strand_id
1 'polypeptide(L)'
;MYFSPLIDRYFNGWIGLFTWDSKHPYDMARFYKFLKALGRYSRKRGWLGRLHRKIVIAAADYHSSLAKEHIRQMADFFVREAETIFFYESTPFPDALVESKDPYAMWASLQTARVLNKQGKARPLYTQAKIEEVLAKRFGEGWRDQRNANRNSGLGQV
;
A
#
# COMPACT_ATOMS: atom_id res chain seq x y z
N MET A 1 -25.42 -3.50 -6.73
CA MET A 1 -24.13 -3.04 -7.27
C MET A 1 -23.31 -2.46 -6.13
N TYR A 2 -22.13 -3.03 -5.85
CA TYR A 2 -21.35 -2.71 -4.65
C TYR A 2 -20.27 -1.67 -4.94
N PHE A 3 -19.66 -1.71 -6.12
CA PHE A 3 -18.63 -0.80 -6.64
C PHE A 3 -19.02 -0.24 -8.02
N SER A 4 -18.12 0.50 -8.68
CA SER A 4 -18.33 0.87 -10.08
C SER A 4 -18.42 -0.39 -10.95
N PRO A 5 -19.12 -0.36 -12.11
CA PRO A 5 -19.40 -1.57 -12.90
C PRO A 5 -18.16 -2.42 -13.22
N LEU A 6 -17.03 -1.76 -13.53
CA LEU A 6 -15.78 -2.43 -13.84
C LEU A 6 -15.18 -3.16 -12.64
N ILE A 7 -15.21 -2.53 -11.45
CA ILE A 7 -14.70 -3.14 -10.21
C ILE A 7 -15.66 -4.24 -9.74
N ASP A 8 -16.97 -4.03 -9.89
CA ASP A 8 -18.01 -4.98 -9.49
C ASP A 8 -17.88 -6.30 -10.25
N ARG A 9 -17.45 -6.28 -11.52
CA ARG A 9 -17.16 -7.50 -12.28
C ARG A 9 -16.12 -8.39 -11.60
N TYR A 10 -15.02 -7.81 -11.12
CA TYR A 10 -13.98 -8.57 -10.42
C TYR A 10 -14.42 -8.98 -9.01
N PHE A 11 -15.13 -8.08 -8.32
CA PHE A 11 -15.65 -8.32 -6.98
C PHE A 11 -16.64 -9.50 -6.98
N ASN A 12 -17.66 -9.45 -7.84
CA ASN A 12 -18.66 -10.52 -8.00
C ASN A 12 -18.00 -11.84 -8.46
N GLY A 13 -17.01 -11.75 -9.35
CA GLY A 13 -16.25 -12.92 -9.80
C GLY A 13 -15.42 -13.59 -8.71
N TRP A 14 -15.05 -12.87 -7.65
CA TRP A 14 -14.38 -13.44 -6.48
C TRP A 14 -15.38 -13.89 -5.41
N ILE A 15 -16.25 -12.98 -4.95
CA ILE A 15 -17.14 -13.24 -3.82
C ILE A 15 -18.21 -14.28 -4.12
N GLY A 16 -18.59 -14.47 -5.39
CA GLY A 16 -19.58 -15.48 -5.80
C GLY A 16 -19.02 -16.91 -5.86
N LEU A 17 -17.74 -17.14 -5.59
CA LEU A 17 -17.17 -18.48 -5.56
C LEU A 17 -17.66 -19.24 -4.33
N PHE A 18 -18.09 -20.49 -4.50
CA PHE A 18 -18.54 -21.34 -3.39
C PHE A 18 -17.47 -21.51 -2.30
N THR A 19 -16.19 -21.45 -2.68
CA THR A 19 -15.06 -21.64 -1.78
C THR A 19 -14.45 -20.33 -1.29
N TRP A 20 -15.05 -19.16 -1.58
CA TRP A 20 -14.43 -17.85 -1.32
C TRP A 20 -13.88 -17.67 0.11
N ASP A 21 -14.46 -18.36 1.09
CA ASP A 21 -14.11 -18.34 2.50
C ASP A 21 -13.05 -19.38 2.91
N SER A 22 -12.71 -20.32 2.02
CA SER A 22 -11.75 -21.40 2.25
C SER A 22 -10.28 -20.96 2.23
N LYS A 23 -10.01 -19.75 1.73
CA LYS A 23 -8.65 -19.23 1.47
C LYS A 23 -7.86 -20.07 0.47
N HIS A 24 -8.54 -20.83 -0.39
CA HIS A 24 -7.89 -21.60 -1.43
C HIS A 24 -7.09 -20.67 -2.36
N PRO A 25 -5.92 -21.08 -2.88
CA PRO A 25 -5.05 -20.22 -3.70
C PRO A 25 -5.76 -19.60 -4.90
N TYR A 26 -6.74 -20.32 -5.49
CA TYR A 26 -7.55 -19.80 -6.58
C TYR A 26 -8.43 -18.61 -6.17
N ASP A 27 -9.00 -18.66 -4.99
CA ASP A 27 -9.88 -17.63 -4.45
C ASP A 27 -9.07 -16.39 -4.10
N MET A 28 -7.91 -16.60 -3.48
CA MET A 28 -6.92 -15.55 -3.23
C MET A 28 -6.46 -14.90 -4.55
N ALA A 29 -6.21 -15.67 -5.60
CA ALA A 29 -5.85 -15.11 -6.91
C ALA A 29 -6.96 -14.21 -7.50
N ARG A 30 -8.23 -14.59 -7.34
CA ARG A 30 -9.36 -13.72 -7.77
C ARG A 30 -9.50 -12.49 -6.88
N PHE A 31 -9.31 -12.65 -5.57
CA PHE A 31 -9.28 -11.54 -4.63
C PHE A 31 -8.20 -10.52 -5.01
N TYR A 32 -6.97 -10.96 -5.31
CA TYR A 32 -5.91 -10.06 -5.79
C TYR A 32 -6.26 -9.34 -7.09
N LYS A 33 -6.92 -10.02 -8.05
CA LYS A 33 -7.40 -9.36 -9.28
C LYS A 33 -8.42 -8.27 -8.96
N PHE A 34 -9.33 -8.53 -8.02
CA PHE A 34 -10.25 -7.52 -7.51
C PHE A 34 -9.50 -6.33 -6.86
N LEU A 35 -8.52 -6.59 -5.99
CA LEU A 35 -7.73 -5.51 -5.37
C LEU A 35 -6.96 -4.67 -6.40
N LYS A 36 -6.36 -5.29 -7.41
CA LYS A 36 -5.70 -4.56 -8.51
C LYS A 36 -6.68 -3.66 -9.27
N ALA A 37 -7.87 -4.17 -9.58
CA ALA A 37 -8.91 -3.34 -10.20
C ALA A 37 -9.36 -2.20 -9.27
N LEU A 38 -9.50 -2.48 -7.98
CA LEU A 38 -9.86 -1.50 -6.96
C LEU A 38 -8.80 -0.39 -6.85
N GLY A 39 -7.52 -0.74 -6.81
CA GLY A 39 -6.41 0.21 -6.76
C GLY A 39 -6.31 1.07 -8.01
N ARG A 40 -6.47 0.47 -9.19
CA ARG A 40 -6.36 1.16 -10.49
C ARG A 40 -7.52 2.12 -10.76
N TYR A 41 -8.75 1.73 -10.42
CA TYR A 41 -9.96 2.45 -10.84
C TYR A 41 -10.65 3.24 -9.72
N SER A 42 -10.27 3.04 -8.46
CA SER A 42 -10.80 3.82 -7.35
C SER A 42 -10.04 5.13 -7.19
N ARG A 43 -10.71 6.26 -7.45
CA ARG A 43 -10.11 7.60 -7.39
C ARG A 43 -9.68 8.04 -5.97
N LYS A 44 -10.11 7.37 -4.89
CA LYS A 44 -9.79 7.72 -3.49
C LYS A 44 -9.78 6.47 -2.59
N ARG A 45 -8.86 6.39 -1.63
CA ARG A 45 -8.79 5.32 -0.58
C ARG A 45 -10.03 5.24 0.34
N GLY A 46 -11.04 6.09 0.17
CA GLY A 46 -12.31 6.02 0.92
C GLY A 46 -13.17 4.77 0.64
N TRP A 47 -12.68 3.80 -0.13
CA TRP A 47 -13.28 2.49 -0.26
C TRP A 47 -13.00 1.59 0.94
N LEU A 48 -11.90 1.82 1.65
CA LEU A 48 -11.40 0.95 2.72
C LEU A 48 -12.39 0.84 3.88
N GLY A 49 -12.87 1.98 4.38
CA GLY A 49 -13.92 2.03 5.41
C GLY A 49 -15.30 1.50 4.96
N ARG A 50 -15.48 1.17 3.67
CA ARG A 50 -16.72 0.58 3.14
C ARG A 50 -16.53 -0.85 2.63
N LEU A 51 -15.30 -1.34 2.53
CA LEU A 51 -15.01 -2.64 1.96
C LEU A 51 -15.61 -3.76 2.81
N HIS A 52 -15.37 -3.72 4.12
CA HIS A 52 -15.93 -4.69 5.07
C HIS A 52 -17.44 -4.85 4.88
N ARG A 53 -18.19 -3.74 4.94
CA ARG A 53 -19.65 -3.74 4.77
C ARG A 53 -20.09 -4.32 3.43
N LYS A 54 -19.36 -4.01 2.34
CA LYS A 54 -19.69 -4.52 1.00
C LYS A 54 -19.45 -6.03 0.90
N ILE A 55 -18.37 -6.55 1.50
CA ILE A 55 -18.11 -8.00 1.57
C ILE A 55 -19.22 -8.68 2.36
N VAL A 56 -19.58 -8.15 3.55
CA VAL A 56 -20.63 -8.76 4.38
C VAL A 56 -21.97 -8.84 3.66
N ILE A 57 -22.40 -7.75 2.99
CA ILE A 57 -23.67 -7.75 2.25
C ILE A 57 -23.59 -8.75 1.09
N ALA A 58 -22.56 -8.67 0.26
CA ALA A 58 -22.44 -9.54 -0.90
C ALA A 58 -22.33 -11.02 -0.50
N ALA A 59 -21.53 -11.34 0.50
CA ALA A 59 -21.40 -12.71 1.00
C ALA A 59 -22.72 -13.26 1.55
N ALA A 60 -23.52 -12.44 2.24
CA ALA A 60 -24.86 -12.85 2.68
C ALA A 60 -25.82 -13.11 1.50
N ASP A 61 -25.68 -12.36 0.42
CA ASP A 61 -26.48 -12.53 -0.81
C ASP A 61 -26.07 -13.79 -1.58
N TYR A 62 -24.77 -14.05 -1.75
CA TYR A 62 -24.26 -15.21 -2.51
C TYR A 62 -24.24 -16.52 -1.70
N HIS A 63 -24.08 -16.44 -0.37
CA HIS A 63 -23.83 -17.58 0.51
C HIS A 63 -24.76 -17.58 1.72
N SER A 64 -26.06 -17.62 1.44
CA SER A 64 -27.12 -17.52 2.45
C SER A 64 -27.09 -18.65 3.50
N SER A 65 -26.42 -19.77 3.21
CA SER A 65 -26.23 -20.89 4.14
C SER A 65 -25.14 -20.65 5.19
N LEU A 66 -24.25 -19.68 4.98
CA LEU A 66 -23.17 -19.40 5.92
C LEU A 66 -23.68 -18.61 7.13
N ALA A 67 -23.14 -18.92 8.30
CA ALA A 67 -23.43 -18.15 9.50
C ALA A 67 -22.95 -16.71 9.35
N LYS A 68 -23.78 -15.74 9.76
CA LYS A 68 -23.45 -14.30 9.70
C LYS A 68 -22.12 -13.97 10.38
N GLU A 69 -21.80 -14.65 11.47
CA GLU A 69 -20.56 -14.43 12.20
C GLU A 69 -19.33 -14.90 11.41
N HIS A 70 -19.42 -16.05 10.74
CA HIS A 70 -18.37 -16.54 9.84
C HIS A 70 -18.13 -15.56 8.68
N ILE A 71 -19.21 -15.04 8.08
CA ILE A 71 -19.12 -14.02 7.03
C ILE A 71 -18.36 -12.78 7.51
N ARG A 72 -18.61 -12.31 8.74
CA ARG A 72 -17.89 -11.16 9.32
C ARG A 72 -16.42 -11.46 9.52
N GLN A 73 -16.08 -12.61 10.10
CA GLN A 73 -14.70 -13.03 10.31
C GLN A 73 -13.92 -13.09 8.99
N MET A 74 -14.54 -13.61 7.94
CA MET A 74 -13.92 -13.63 6.61
C MET A 74 -13.80 -12.24 6.01
N ALA A 75 -14.79 -11.37 6.18
CA ALA A 75 -14.70 -9.99 5.75
C ALA A 75 -13.54 -9.24 6.45
N ASP A 76 -13.37 -9.42 7.76
CA ASP A 76 -12.24 -8.86 8.52
C ASP A 76 -10.89 -9.36 8.00
N PHE A 77 -10.79 -10.66 7.72
CA PHE A 77 -9.60 -11.26 7.12
C PHE A 77 -9.24 -10.59 5.78
N PHE A 78 -10.18 -10.53 4.84
CA PHE A 78 -9.92 -9.95 3.52
C PHE A 78 -9.65 -8.45 3.57
N VAL A 79 -10.28 -7.71 4.48
CA VAL A 79 -9.98 -6.30 4.67
C VAL A 79 -8.55 -6.11 5.17
N ARG A 80 -8.11 -6.91 6.14
CA ARG A 80 -6.72 -6.87 6.64
C ARG A 80 -5.70 -7.21 5.56
N GLU A 81 -5.98 -8.22 4.74
CA GLU A 81 -5.13 -8.57 3.60
C GLU A 81 -5.06 -7.40 2.60
N ALA A 82 -6.21 -6.80 2.27
CA ALA A 82 -6.24 -5.63 1.40
C ALA A 82 -5.40 -4.47 1.97
N GLU A 83 -5.55 -4.16 3.26
CA GLU A 83 -4.75 -3.13 3.94
C GLU A 83 -3.26 -3.40 3.82
N THR A 84 -2.83 -4.63 4.06
CA THR A 84 -1.44 -5.05 4.00
C THR A 84 -0.87 -4.86 2.60
N ILE A 85 -1.59 -5.30 1.57
CA ILE A 85 -1.17 -5.17 0.17
C ILE A 85 -1.09 -3.70 -0.24
N PHE A 86 -2.12 -2.92 0.06
CA PHE A 86 -2.13 -1.49 -0.30
C PHE A 86 -1.13 -0.67 0.49
N PHE A 87 -0.82 -1.07 1.73
CA PHE A 87 0.27 -0.50 2.50
C PHE A 87 1.60 -0.78 1.79
N TYR A 88 1.88 -2.05 1.48
CA TYR A 88 3.09 -2.47 0.77
C TYR A 88 3.24 -1.78 -0.59
N GLU A 89 2.20 -1.74 -1.42
CA GLU A 89 2.22 -1.07 -2.73
C GLU A 89 2.41 0.46 -2.62
N SER A 90 2.06 1.07 -1.48
CA SER A 90 2.31 2.50 -1.24
C SER A 90 3.63 2.81 -0.55
N THR A 91 4.31 1.79 -0.03
CA THR A 91 5.64 1.96 0.52
C THR A 91 6.62 1.97 -0.65
N PRO A 92 7.30 3.09 -0.94
CA PRO A 92 8.33 3.11 -1.97
C PRO A 92 9.43 2.12 -1.58
N PHE A 93 9.71 1.14 -2.45
CA PHE A 93 10.83 0.23 -2.30
C PHE A 93 11.91 0.51 -3.37
N PRO A 94 13.20 0.53 -3.00
CA PRO A 94 13.72 0.44 -1.64
C PRO A 94 13.24 1.61 -0.78
N ASP A 95 12.85 1.34 0.47
CA ASP A 95 12.63 2.41 1.43
C ASP A 95 13.97 3.10 1.58
N ALA A 96 14.06 4.32 1.06
CA ALA A 96 15.32 5.01 0.99
C ALA A 96 15.93 5.21 2.40
N LEU A 97 15.13 5.15 3.46
CA LEU A 97 15.58 5.23 4.84
C LEU A 97 16.23 3.93 5.34
N VAL A 98 15.77 2.78 4.84
CA VAL A 98 16.23 1.46 5.27
C VAL A 98 17.37 0.96 4.39
N GLU A 99 17.25 1.09 3.06
CA GLU A 99 18.09 0.37 2.10
C GLU A 99 18.85 1.25 1.10
N SER A 100 18.69 2.58 1.13
CA SER A 100 19.30 3.40 0.08
C SER A 100 20.83 3.32 0.08
N LYS A 101 21.38 3.04 -1.11
CA LYS A 101 22.77 3.29 -1.50
C LYS A 101 22.96 4.68 -2.14
N ASP A 102 21.86 5.37 -2.44
CA ASP A 102 21.85 6.71 -3.03
C ASP A 102 21.55 7.77 -1.95
N PRO A 103 22.52 8.65 -1.62
CA PRO A 103 22.31 9.69 -0.64
C PRO A 103 21.24 10.72 -1.05
N TYR A 104 20.99 10.93 -2.34
CA TYR A 104 19.99 11.88 -2.82
C TYR A 104 18.57 11.35 -2.70
N ALA A 105 18.36 10.08 -3.02
CA ALA A 105 17.09 9.41 -2.77
C ALA A 105 16.73 9.47 -1.27
N MET A 106 17.69 9.19 -0.38
CA MET A 106 17.48 9.31 1.07
C MET A 106 17.21 10.76 1.50
N TRP A 107 17.96 11.74 0.99
CA TRP A 107 17.72 13.16 1.26
C TRP A 107 16.31 13.59 0.89
N ALA A 108 15.83 13.20 -0.30
CA ALA A 108 14.49 13.53 -0.78
C ALA A 108 13.39 12.90 0.09
N SER A 109 13.57 11.64 0.51
CA SER A 109 12.64 10.96 1.43
C SER A 109 12.61 11.62 2.81
N LEU A 110 13.78 11.98 3.36
CA LEU A 110 13.87 12.67 4.66
C LEU A 110 13.23 14.06 4.65
N GLN A 111 13.40 14.82 3.56
CA GLN A 111 12.81 16.15 3.40
C GLN A 111 11.28 16.11 3.28
N THR A 112 10.74 15.06 2.67
CA THR A 112 9.29 14.92 2.46
C THR A 112 8.57 14.28 3.64
N ALA A 113 9.30 13.64 4.56
CA ALA A 113 8.74 13.06 5.78
C ALA A 113 8.04 14.12 6.66
N ARG A 114 6.76 13.88 6.99
CA ARG A 114 5.94 14.77 7.83
C ARG A 114 5.42 14.05 9.05
N VAL A 115 5.24 14.80 10.13
CA VAL A 115 4.54 14.38 11.35
C VAL A 115 3.41 15.35 11.66
N LEU A 116 2.30 14.85 12.17
CA LEU A 116 1.20 15.68 12.64
C LEU A 116 1.52 16.19 14.05
N ASN A 117 1.32 17.48 14.31
CA ASN A 117 1.37 18.00 15.67
C ASN A 117 0.08 17.64 16.44
N LYS A 118 0.03 17.98 17.74
CA LYS A 118 -1.14 17.72 18.61
C LYS A 118 -2.44 18.39 18.09
N GLN A 119 -2.31 19.34 17.16
CA GLN A 119 -3.40 20.08 16.52
C GLN A 119 -3.71 19.56 15.11
N GLY A 120 -3.15 18.42 14.69
CA GLY A 120 -3.39 17.81 13.38
C GLY A 120 -2.72 18.51 12.19
N LYS A 121 -1.86 19.51 12.42
CA LYS A 121 -1.11 20.20 11.35
C LYS A 121 0.18 19.45 11.04
N ALA A 122 0.40 19.18 9.75
CA ALA A 122 1.63 18.55 9.27
C ALA A 122 2.82 19.50 9.39
N ARG A 123 3.92 19.00 9.97
CA ARG A 123 5.23 19.67 10.02
C ARG A 123 6.33 18.72 9.54
N PRO A 124 7.47 19.21 9.02
CA PRO A 124 8.61 18.35 8.72
C PRO A 124 8.97 17.48 9.92
N LEU A 125 9.25 16.20 9.68
CA LEU A 125 9.72 15.28 10.72
C LEU A 125 11.17 15.62 11.13
N TYR A 126 12.00 15.99 10.16
CA TYR A 126 13.41 16.33 10.36
C TYR A 126 13.68 17.80 10.01
N THR A 127 14.56 18.44 10.78
CA THR A 127 15.15 19.73 10.40
C THR A 127 16.24 19.51 9.37
N GLN A 128 16.57 20.54 8.56
CA GLN A 128 17.64 20.40 7.56
C GLN A 128 18.96 19.97 8.20
N ALA A 129 19.33 20.52 9.36
CA ALA A 129 20.52 20.12 10.10
C ALA A 129 20.51 18.63 10.47
N LYS A 130 19.36 18.08 10.88
CA LYS A 130 19.23 16.65 11.19
C LYS A 130 19.33 15.77 9.94
N ILE A 131 18.82 16.25 8.81
CA ILE A 131 18.95 15.56 7.52
C ILE A 131 20.43 15.49 7.11
N GLU A 132 21.17 16.59 7.19
CA GLU A 132 22.61 16.59 6.89
C GLU A 132 23.38 15.64 7.82
N GLU A 133 23.09 15.64 9.12
CA GLU A 133 23.73 14.75 10.09
C GLU A 133 23.51 13.26 9.73
N VAL A 134 22.27 12.89 9.37
CA VAL A 134 21.93 11.51 8.99
C VAL A 134 22.67 11.09 7.72
N LEU A 135 22.72 11.97 6.72
CA LEU A 135 23.38 11.70 5.45
C LEU A 135 24.91 11.63 5.60
N ALA A 136 25.51 12.56 6.35
CA ALA A 136 26.93 12.55 6.67
C ALA A 136 27.32 11.28 7.43
N LYS A 137 26.51 10.84 8.39
CA LYS A 137 26.76 9.60 9.15
C LYS A 137 26.72 8.36 8.27
N ARG A 138 25.84 8.32 7.26
CA ARG A 138 25.62 7.11 6.44
C ARG A 138 26.47 7.06 5.17
N PHE A 139 26.76 8.21 4.57
CA PHE A 139 27.45 8.32 3.27
C PHE A 139 28.75 9.14 3.32
N GLY A 140 29.10 9.72 4.47
CA GLY A 140 30.27 10.58 4.66
C GLY A 140 29.98 12.08 4.48
N GLU A 141 30.86 12.94 5.00
CA GLU A 141 30.70 14.41 4.98
C GLU A 141 30.62 14.99 3.56
N GLY A 142 31.18 14.30 2.56
CA GLY A 142 31.12 14.64 1.13
C GLY A 142 29.98 13.97 0.34
N TRP A 143 28.90 13.53 0.99
CA TRP A 143 27.81 12.80 0.32
C TRP A 143 27.20 13.56 -0.88
N ARG A 144 27.25 14.90 -0.84
CA ARG A 144 26.78 15.79 -1.92
C ARG A 144 27.63 15.68 -3.20
N ASP A 145 28.90 15.31 -3.08
CA ASP A 145 29.82 15.24 -4.22
C ASP A 145 29.71 13.90 -4.97
N GLN A 146 29.12 12.88 -4.34
CA GLN A 146 28.94 11.54 -4.91
C GLN A 146 28.03 11.53 -6.15
N ARG A 147 27.19 12.55 -6.35
CA ARG A 147 26.37 12.69 -7.57
C ARG A 147 27.21 12.93 -8.83
N ASN A 148 28.26 13.73 -8.70
CA ASN A 148 29.12 14.08 -9.83
C ASN A 148 29.99 12.88 -10.23
N ALA A 149 30.40 12.06 -9.26
CA ALA A 149 31.08 10.80 -9.51
C ALA A 149 30.18 9.78 -10.23
N ASN A 150 28.95 9.54 -9.72
CA ASN A 150 28.02 8.56 -10.32
C ASN A 150 27.48 8.96 -11.70
N ARG A 151 27.38 10.26 -12.01
CA ARG A 151 27.03 10.74 -13.36
C ARG A 151 28.17 10.59 -14.36
N ASN A 152 29.43 10.74 -13.92
CA ASN A 152 30.60 10.64 -14.79
C ASN A 152 31.10 9.19 -14.97
N SER A 153 30.68 8.25 -14.12
CA SER A 153 31.13 6.85 -14.15
C SER A 153 30.31 5.92 -15.05
N GLY A 154 29.33 6.40 -15.82
CA GLY A 154 28.73 5.64 -16.93
C GLY A 154 28.04 4.31 -16.58
N LEU A 155 27.71 4.02 -15.33
CA LEU A 155 26.97 2.81 -14.93
C LEU A 155 25.47 3.07 -14.91
N GLY A 156 24.97 3.63 -16.00
CA GLY A 156 23.56 3.92 -16.21
C GLY A 156 22.97 3.14 -17.37
N GLN A 157 23.13 1.81 -17.42
CA GLN A 157 22.26 0.89 -18.16
C GLN A 157 22.38 -0.54 -17.61
N VAL A 158 21.43 -0.95 -16.75
CA VAL A 158 20.67 -2.22 -16.87
C VAL A 158 19.31 -1.99 -16.23
#